data_AF-A0A925SER5-F1
#
_entry.id   AF-A0A925SER5-F1
#
_cell.length_a   1.000
_cell.length_b   1.000
_cell.length_c   1.000
_cell.angle_alpha   90.00
_cell.angle_beta   90.00
_cell.angle_gamma   90.00
#
_symmetry.space_group_name_H-M   'P 1'
#
loop_
_entity.id
_entity.type
_entity.pdbx_description
1 polymer ?
#
loop_
_entity_poly.entity_id
_entity_poly.type
_entity_poly.pdbx_seq_one_letter_code
_entity_poly.pdbx_strand_id
1 'polypeptide(L)'
;LMDPEFIENPIVTKVSDSLYMVVYDGANKHAMSYSWSRDGIKWQPEQLLEIPDAPSWMNAMRTPLGMIDEGNNEYTILFTAFDGINLEKVLPLWHDGFGNVGKLRVKLELK
;
A
#
# COMPACT_ATOMS: atom_id res chain seq x y z
N LEU A 1 5.46 3.69 -16.32
CA LEU A 1 4.44 2.86 -15.64
C LEU A 1 4.96 2.60 -14.25
N MET A 2 4.08 2.53 -13.25
CA MET A 2 4.49 2.33 -11.85
C MET A 2 5.10 0.93 -11.70
N ASP A 3 4.31 -0.09 -12.03
CA ASP A 3 4.73 -1.47 -12.16
C ASP A 3 4.23 -2.02 -13.52
N PRO A 4 5.04 -2.79 -14.28
CA PRO A 4 4.64 -3.34 -15.57
C PRO A 4 3.91 -4.69 -15.50
N GLU A 5 3.88 -5.35 -14.34
CA GLU A 5 3.34 -6.71 -14.15
C GLU A 5 2.02 -6.71 -13.38
N PHE A 6 1.95 -6.05 -12.22
CA PHE A 6 0.79 -6.10 -11.33
C PHE A 6 0.58 -4.81 -10.55
N ILE A 7 -0.66 -4.29 -10.63
CA ILE A 7 -1.14 -3.15 -9.86
C ILE A 7 -2.65 -3.25 -9.67
N GLU A 8 -3.11 -3.20 -8.42
CA GLU A 8 -4.53 -3.15 -8.08
C GLU A 8 -4.86 -2.03 -7.10
N ASN A 9 -6.10 -1.54 -7.16
CA ASN A 9 -6.71 -0.65 -6.16
C ASN A 9 -5.86 0.60 -5.81
N PRO A 10 -5.42 1.42 -6.78
CA PRO A 10 -4.63 2.61 -6.49
C PRO A 10 -5.44 3.66 -5.73
N ILE A 11 -4.87 4.17 -4.65
CA ILE A 11 -5.38 5.31 -3.89
C ILE A 11 -4.47 6.50 -4.12
N VAL A 12 -5.00 7.54 -4.76
CA VAL A 12 -4.25 8.77 -5.08
C VAL A 12 -4.58 9.86 -4.08
N THR A 13 -3.55 10.48 -3.52
CA THR A 13 -3.64 11.65 -2.64
C THR A 13 -2.79 12.79 -3.18
N LYS A 14 -3.38 13.98 -3.31
CA LYS A 14 -2.63 15.20 -3.61
C LYS A 14 -1.99 15.70 -2.31
N VAL A 15 -0.66 15.63 -2.22
CA VAL A 15 0.10 15.94 -0.99
C VAL A 15 0.70 17.36 -1.01
N SER A 16 0.73 18.00 -2.18
CA SER A 16 1.00 19.43 -2.34
C SER A 16 0.46 19.94 -3.68
N ASP A 17 0.57 21.24 -3.96
CA ASP A 17 0.06 21.87 -5.19
C ASP A 17 0.50 21.16 -6.49
N SER A 18 1.69 20.55 -6.48
CA SER A 18 2.33 19.91 -7.63
C SER A 18 2.86 18.51 -7.34
N LEU A 19 2.31 17.83 -6.33
CA LEU A 19 2.74 16.47 -5.98
C LEU A 19 1.53 15.61 -5.61
N TYR A 20 1.44 14.47 -6.27
CA TYR A 20 0.51 13.39 -6.01
C TYR A 20 1.29 12.17 -5.56
N MET A 21 0.81 11.52 -4.53
CA MET A 21 1.25 10.20 -4.09
C MET A 21 0.17 9.19 -4.46
N VAL A 22 0.59 7.99 -4.82
CA VAL A 22 -0.30 6.84 -4.97
C VAL A 22 0.24 5.69 -4.15
N VAL A 23 -0.64 5.03 -3.42
CA VAL A 23 -0.38 3.74 -2.79
C VAL A 23 -1.29 2.70 -3.45
N TYR A 24 -0.80 1.49 -3.65
CA TYR A 24 -1.55 0.45 -4.36
C TYR A 24 -1.17 -0.94 -3.86
N ASP A 25 -1.98 -1.92 -4.22
CA ASP A 25 -1.70 -3.33 -4.00
C ASP A 25 -0.71 -3.81 -5.07
N GLY A 26 0.53 -4.07 -4.65
CA GLY A 26 1.58 -4.67 -5.47
C GLY A 26 1.86 -6.13 -5.13
N ALA A 27 0.95 -6.81 -4.40
CA ALA A 27 1.13 -8.19 -3.94
C ALA A 27 2.43 -8.45 -3.15
N ASN A 28 2.92 -7.42 -2.46
CA ASN A 28 4.15 -7.47 -1.69
C ASN A 28 3.94 -8.10 -0.29
N LYS A 29 4.95 -8.78 0.24
CA LYS A 29 4.83 -9.50 1.51
C LYS A 29 4.70 -8.54 2.70
N HIS A 30 5.76 -7.78 2.99
CA HIS A 30 5.84 -6.85 4.11
C HIS A 30 6.15 -5.42 3.65
N ALA A 31 5.70 -5.06 2.45
CA ALA A 31 5.89 -3.74 1.89
C ALA A 31 4.60 -3.25 1.24
N MET A 32 4.41 -1.94 1.27
CA MET A 32 3.36 -1.28 0.51
C MET A 32 3.97 -0.62 -0.72
N SER A 33 3.38 -0.89 -1.87
CA SER A 33 3.78 -0.25 -3.11
C SER A 33 3.29 1.19 -3.15
N TYR A 34 4.17 2.09 -3.54
CA TYR A 34 3.82 3.48 -3.80
C TYR A 34 4.54 4.02 -5.02
N SER A 35 4.02 5.14 -5.54
CA SER A 35 4.68 5.97 -6.54
C SER A 35 4.27 7.42 -6.34
N TRP A 36 4.85 8.31 -7.13
CA TRP A 36 4.50 9.72 -7.14
C TRP A 36 4.47 10.29 -8.54
N SER A 37 3.76 11.41 -8.66
CA SER A 37 3.60 12.16 -9.89
C SER A 37 3.52 13.65 -9.62
N ARG A 38 4.06 14.47 -10.53
CA ARG A 38 3.90 15.94 -10.46
C ARG A 38 2.62 16.44 -11.12
N ASP A 39 2.03 15.65 -12.00
CA ASP A 39 0.87 16.01 -12.81
C ASP A 39 -0.34 15.09 -12.60
N GLY A 40 -0.19 14.00 -11.84
CA GLY A 40 -1.23 12.99 -11.61
C GLY A 40 -1.45 12.04 -12.80
N ILE A 41 -0.64 12.16 -13.86
CA ILE A 41 -0.78 11.41 -15.12
C ILE A 41 0.46 10.55 -15.35
N LYS A 42 1.65 11.16 -15.26
CA LYS A 42 2.94 10.50 -15.42
C LYS A 42 3.48 10.11 -14.06
N TRP A 43 3.47 8.82 -13.81
CA TRP A 43 3.94 8.23 -12.56
C TRP A 43 5.37 7.73 -12.69
N GLN A 44 6.13 7.90 -11.62
CA GLN A 44 7.46 7.31 -11.50
C GLN A 44 7.39 5.79 -11.34
N PRO A 45 8.51 5.08 -11.52
CA PRO A 45 8.60 3.67 -11.16
C PRO A 45 8.21 3.42 -9.71
N GLU A 46 7.73 2.20 -9.42
CA GLU A 46 7.41 1.74 -8.08
C GLU A 46 8.52 2.02 -7.08
N GLN A 47 8.10 2.37 -5.87
CA GLN A 47 8.91 2.35 -4.67
C GLN A 47 8.20 1.51 -3.61
N LEU A 48 8.98 0.91 -2.72
CA LEU A 48 8.48 0.06 -1.65
C LEU A 48 8.62 0.75 -0.32
N LEU A 49 7.50 0.86 0.39
CA LEU A 49 7.49 1.23 1.79
C LEU A 49 7.57 -0.04 2.63
N GLU A 50 8.79 -0.40 3.00
CA GLU A 50 9.09 -1.57 3.84
C GLU A 50 8.51 -1.41 5.25
N ILE A 51 7.94 -2.48 5.78
CA ILE A 51 7.40 -2.58 7.13
C ILE A 51 8.25 -3.62 7.88
N PRO A 52 9.42 -3.22 8.42
CA PRO A 52 10.40 -4.17 8.95
C PRO A 52 9.89 -4.96 10.16
N ASP A 53 9.06 -4.34 10.99
CA ASP A 53 8.40 -4.97 12.14
C ASP A 53 6.93 -5.28 11.84
N ALA A 54 6.66 -5.81 10.64
CA ALA A 54 5.31 -6.20 10.24
C ALA A 54 4.71 -7.16 11.28
N PRO A 55 3.48 -6.90 11.76
CA PRO A 55 2.81 -7.82 12.68
C PRO A 55 2.72 -9.22 12.09
N SER A 56 2.75 -10.25 12.94
CA SER A 56 2.72 -11.65 12.48
C SER A 56 1.47 -12.03 11.68
N TRP A 57 0.38 -11.29 11.86
CA TRP A 57 -0.85 -11.47 11.07
C TRP A 57 -0.76 -10.84 9.68
N MET A 58 0.26 -10.05 9.35
CA MET A 58 0.40 -9.40 8.06
C MET A 58 1.30 -10.25 7.15
N ASN A 59 0.77 -11.36 6.63
CA ASN A 59 1.54 -12.25 5.76
C ASN A 59 1.71 -11.71 4.33
N ALA A 60 0.70 -11.02 3.79
CA ALA A 60 0.79 -10.37 2.49
C ALA A 60 0.00 -9.07 2.49
N MET A 61 0.65 -7.95 2.17
CA MET A 61 0.01 -6.65 2.00
C MET A 61 -0.94 -6.72 0.81
N ARG A 62 -2.19 -6.27 0.99
CA ARG A 62 -3.21 -6.27 -0.05
C ARG A 62 -3.78 -4.86 -0.28
N THR A 63 -5.07 -4.65 -0.10
CA THR A 63 -5.75 -3.49 -0.65
C THR A 63 -5.54 -2.25 0.23
N PRO A 64 -4.92 -1.16 -0.26
CA PRO A 64 -5.00 0.12 0.43
C PRO A 64 -6.44 0.63 0.41
N LEU A 65 -6.89 1.16 1.54
CA LEU A 65 -8.26 1.64 1.74
C LEU A 65 -8.34 3.17 1.80
N GLY A 66 -7.21 3.84 2.03
CA GLY A 66 -7.14 5.29 2.12
C GLY A 66 -5.78 5.77 2.59
N MET A 67 -5.46 7.03 2.28
CA MET A 67 -4.31 7.77 2.81
C MET A 67 -4.84 9.11 3.32
N ILE A 68 -4.90 9.26 4.64
CA ILE A 68 -5.49 10.39 5.35
C ILE A 68 -4.37 11.37 5.68
N ASP A 69 -4.53 12.63 5.30
CA ASP A 69 -3.64 13.72 5.70
C ASP A 69 -3.90 14.10 7.16
N GLU A 70 -2.87 13.96 8.00
CA GLU A 70 -2.89 14.32 9.42
C GLU A 70 -2.26 15.71 9.66
N GLY A 71 -1.80 16.38 8.59
CA GLY A 71 -1.03 17.62 8.64
C GLY A 71 0.47 17.39 8.90
N ASN A 72 1.27 18.45 8.74
CA ASN A 72 2.73 18.43 8.97
C ASN A 72 3.48 17.32 8.20
N ASN A 73 3.01 17.01 6.99
CA ASN A 73 3.52 15.93 6.14
C ASN A 73 3.38 14.53 6.76
N GLU A 74 2.51 14.34 7.74
CA GLU A 74 2.15 13.04 8.30
C GLU A 74 0.87 12.51 7.67
N TYR A 75 0.83 11.20 7.43
CA TYR A 75 -0.31 10.53 6.83
C TYR A 75 -0.60 9.21 7.53
N THR A 76 -1.89 8.90 7.69
CA THR A 76 -2.35 7.58 8.10
C THR A 76 -2.85 6.81 6.88
N ILE A 77 -2.23 5.67 6.59
CA ILE A 77 -2.67 4.76 5.55
C ILE A 77 -3.46 3.60 6.18
N LEU A 78 -4.67 3.36 5.69
CA LEU A 78 -5.46 2.19 6.03
C LEU A 78 -5.31 1.15 4.94
N PHE A 79 -5.20 -0.12 5.30
CA PHE A 79 -4.99 -1.20 4.33
C PHE A 79 -5.55 -2.53 4.82
N THR A 80 -5.78 -3.46 3.91
CA THR A 80 -5.99 -4.88 4.22
C THR A 80 -4.72 -5.69 4.01
N ALA A 81 -4.57 -6.77 4.75
CA ALA A 81 -3.55 -7.78 4.51
C ALA A 81 -4.11 -9.17 4.79
N PHE A 82 -3.58 -10.18 4.11
CA PHE A 82 -3.90 -11.57 4.42
C PHE A 82 -3.09 -12.05 5.62
N ASP A 83 -3.71 -12.85 6.47
CA ASP A 83 -3.09 -13.46 7.65
C ASP A 83 -2.43 -14.82 7.39
N GLY A 84 -2.57 -15.38 6.20
CA GLY A 84 -2.01 -16.69 5.88
C GLY A 84 -2.80 -17.85 6.52
N ILE A 85 -3.91 -17.58 7.21
CA ILE A 85 -4.68 -18.60 7.93
C ILE A 85 -5.82 -19.12 7.04
N ASN A 86 -5.53 -20.14 6.22
CA ASN A 86 -6.50 -20.87 5.40
C ASN A 86 -6.60 -22.34 5.83
N LEU A 87 -7.14 -22.59 7.03
CA LEU A 87 -7.19 -23.94 7.63
C LEU A 87 -7.96 -24.95 6.78
N GLU A 88 -8.98 -24.47 6.06
CA GLU A 88 -9.84 -25.30 5.21
C GLU A 88 -9.28 -25.49 3.78
N LYS A 89 -8.17 -24.82 3.44
CA LYS A 89 -7.53 -24.84 2.11
C LYS A 89 -8.54 -24.58 0.99
N VAL A 90 -9.43 -23.62 1.21
CA VAL A 90 -10.45 -23.25 0.22
C VAL A 90 -9.73 -22.66 -0.99
N LEU A 91 -10.05 -23.19 -2.17
CA LEU A 91 -9.49 -22.67 -3.41
C LEU A 91 -10.10 -21.29 -3.73
N PRO A 92 -9.31 -20.35 -4.26
CA PRO A 92 -7.90 -20.50 -4.65
C PRO A 92 -6.89 -20.24 -3.51
N LEU A 93 -5.79 -21.02 -3.47
CA LEU A 93 -4.77 -20.94 -2.42
C LEU A 93 -3.86 -19.69 -2.47
N TRP A 94 -3.96 -18.86 -3.51
CA TRP A 94 -3.23 -17.58 -3.53
C TRP A 94 -3.88 -16.53 -2.61
N HIS A 95 -5.08 -16.81 -2.11
CA HIS A 95 -5.81 -16.00 -1.13
C HIS A 95 -5.80 -16.70 0.24
N ASP A 96 -4.60 -17.00 0.75
CA ASP A 96 -4.46 -17.67 2.04
C ASP A 96 -4.69 -16.67 3.19
N GLY A 97 -5.88 -16.73 3.80
CA GLY A 97 -6.26 -15.92 4.94
C GLY A 97 -7.42 -14.97 4.68
N PHE A 98 -8.01 -14.46 5.76
CA PHE A 98 -9.01 -13.39 5.68
C PHE A 98 -8.33 -12.03 5.80
N GLY A 99 -8.89 -11.04 5.11
CA GLY A 99 -8.38 -9.67 5.15
C GLY A 99 -8.56 -9.06 6.54
N ASN A 100 -7.46 -8.81 7.24
CA ASN A 100 -7.45 -7.97 8.44
C ASN A 100 -7.13 -6.52 8.05
N VAL A 101 -7.65 -5.55 8.81
CA VAL A 101 -7.40 -4.12 8.56
C VAL A 101 -6.24 -3.64 9.41
N GLY A 102 -5.22 -3.11 8.76
CA GLY A 102 -4.07 -2.45 9.38
C GLY A 102 -4.13 -0.93 9.23
N LYS A 103 -3.30 -0.26 10.04
CA LYS A 103 -2.98 1.17 9.88
C LYS A 103 -1.48 1.38 9.93
N LEU A 104 -0.96 2.24 9.06
CA LEU A 104 0.43 2.68 9.04
C LEU A 104 0.47 4.20 9.12
N ARG A 105 1.28 4.75 10.03
CA ARG A 105 1.57 6.19 10.03
C ARG A 105 2.90 6.41 9.35
N VAL A 106 2.91 7.32 8.38
CA VAL A 106 4.09 7.65 7.57
C VAL A 106 4.33 9.14 7.61
N LYS A 107 5.60 9.53 7.43
CA LYS A 107 5.99 10.92 7.25
C LYS A 107 6.61 11.09 5.88
N LEU A 108 6.11 12.05 5.12
CA LEU A 108 6.65 12.39 3.82
C LEU A 108 7.85 13.33 3.99
N GLU A 109 9.01 12.86 3.55
CA GLU A 109 10.23 13.67 3.47
C GLU A 109 10.40 14.19 2.03
N LEU A 110 10.14 15.47 1.84
CA LEU A 110 10.40 16.15 0.58
C LEU A 110 11.89 16.48 0.50
N LYS A 111 12.60 15.83 -0.42
CA LYS A 111 13.99 16.14 -0.77
C LYS A 111 14.06 17.08 -1.96
#